data_AF-A0A8E2JG22-F1
#
_entry.id   AF-A0A8E2JG22-F1
#
_cell.length_a   1.000
_cell.length_b   1.000
_cell.length_c   1.000
_cell.angle_alpha   90.00
_cell.angle_beta   90.00
_cell.angle_gamma   90.00
#
_symmetry.space_group_name_H-M   'P 1'
#
loop_
_entity.id
_entity.type
_entity.pdbx_description
1 polymer ?
#
loop_
_entity_poly.entity_id
_entity_poly.type
_entity_poly.pdbx_seq_one_letter_code
_entity_poly.pdbx_strand_id
1 'polypeptide(L)'
;MPPSICALCNTNRALILRPKNHQKLCKPCFLRTFETEIHHTITSHHLFHRGERIAIGASGGKDSTVLASVLKTLNERYDYGVELLLLSIDEGIKGYRDDSLETVKRNAKQYDMPLTILGYEELYGWTMDQVVEQVGKKGNCTYCGVFRRQALDRGAARLGVQHVVTGHNADDVAETVLMNLLRGDLPRLSRTTSIITSTPSLTPPPPPSSSPPSSSSSTCHTNIKRSKPLKYAYEKEIVLYAHHKNLDYFSTECLYSPEAFRGSARALIKNLERIRPSAILDVVRSGEDMAKLVPGGNEACGNGCTGQTIVADEGEGGCGSANGRSSGGEMASMEMQLVMNETAVEYGLEVEITSGSLEYQTHNSQMSMLGPLVNGKKGQRPKGPAPTLRKAPRQTMGQCKRCGYLSSQDICKACVLLEGLNKSRPKNSIEISSAVKEPQESQTISATTSIQRLDLGAE
;
A
#
# COMPACT_ATOMS: atom_id res chain seq x y z
N MET A 1 -5.15 45.66 0.06
CA MET A 1 -6.50 45.07 -0.08
C MET A 1 -7.10 44.85 1.30
N PRO A 2 -8.40 45.12 1.52
CA PRO A 2 -9.06 44.78 2.78
C PRO A 2 -8.96 43.28 3.06
N PRO A 3 -8.88 42.85 4.34
CA PRO A 3 -8.79 41.45 4.69
C PRO A 3 -10.02 40.71 4.17
N SER A 4 -9.81 39.70 3.33
CA SER A 4 -10.91 38.87 2.84
C SER A 4 -11.57 38.14 4.00
N ILE A 5 -12.89 38.16 4.03
CA ILE A 5 -13.71 37.49 5.03
C ILE A 5 -13.78 35.98 4.71
N CYS A 6 -13.97 35.16 5.73
CA CYS A 6 -14.19 33.72 5.57
C CYS A 6 -15.48 33.44 4.79
N ALA A 7 -15.38 32.62 3.75
CA ALA A 7 -16.50 32.25 2.88
C ALA A 7 -17.59 31.41 3.56
N LEU A 8 -17.32 30.80 4.73
CA LEU A 8 -18.30 29.97 5.45
C LEU A 8 -19.01 30.71 6.58
N CYS A 9 -18.28 31.48 7.39
CA CYS A 9 -18.87 32.17 8.55
C CYS A 9 -19.17 33.64 8.31
N ASN A 10 -18.65 34.27 7.25
CA ASN A 10 -18.86 35.69 6.91
C ASN A 10 -18.55 36.71 8.04
N THR A 11 -17.90 36.27 9.14
CA THR A 11 -17.59 37.09 10.31
C THR A 11 -16.09 37.19 10.55
N ASN A 12 -15.40 36.05 10.54
CA ASN A 12 -13.97 35.98 10.80
C ASN A 12 -13.14 36.29 9.55
N ARG A 13 -11.94 36.86 9.75
CA ARG A 13 -10.93 37.02 8.71
C ARG A 13 -10.51 35.66 8.15
N ALA A 14 -10.44 35.54 6.82
CA ALA A 14 -9.86 34.38 6.17
C ALA A 14 -8.33 34.40 6.31
N LEU A 15 -7.78 33.28 6.77
CA LEU A 15 -6.34 33.07 6.95
C LEU A 15 -5.80 31.96 6.03
N ILE A 16 -6.69 31.09 5.54
CA ILE A 16 -6.33 29.87 4.83
C ILE A 16 -6.99 29.92 3.45
N LEU A 17 -6.23 29.61 2.41
CA LEU A 17 -6.74 29.35 1.07
C LEU A 17 -6.77 27.83 0.88
N ARG A 18 -7.96 27.24 0.71
CA ARG A 18 -8.06 25.79 0.50
C ARG A 18 -7.42 25.39 -0.83
N PRO A 19 -6.50 24.41 -0.85
CA PRO A 19 -5.88 23.92 -2.07
C PRO A 19 -6.88 23.38 -3.09
N LYS A 20 -7.92 22.65 -2.66
CA LYS A 20 -8.86 21.95 -3.55
C LYS A 20 -9.73 22.86 -4.42
N ASN A 21 -10.19 23.98 -3.86
CA ASN A 21 -11.20 24.84 -4.49
C ASN A 21 -10.92 26.34 -4.35
N HIS A 22 -9.76 26.72 -3.82
CA HIS A 22 -9.36 28.12 -3.56
C HIS A 22 -10.36 28.91 -2.69
N GLN A 23 -11.13 28.21 -1.85
CA GLN A 23 -12.02 28.86 -0.91
C GLN A 23 -11.23 29.48 0.25
N LYS A 24 -11.50 30.74 0.55
CA LYS A 24 -10.87 31.49 1.65
C LYS A 24 -11.58 31.22 2.97
N LEU A 25 -10.91 30.57 3.92
CA LEU A 25 -11.49 30.16 5.20
C LEU A 25 -10.72 30.72 6.40
N CYS A 26 -11.42 30.88 7.53
CA CYS A 26 -10.78 31.08 8.83
C CYS A 26 -10.36 29.74 9.45
N LYS A 27 -9.46 29.78 10.44
CA LYS A 27 -8.93 28.61 11.15
C LYS A 27 -10.02 27.64 11.65
N PRO A 28 -11.04 28.05 12.44
CA PRO A 28 -12.02 27.10 12.96
C PRO A 28 -12.91 26.50 11.87
N CYS A 29 -13.30 27.29 10.86
CA CYS A 29 -14.08 26.79 9.73
C CYS A 29 -13.31 25.75 8.92
N PHE A 30 -12.01 25.97 8.69
CA PHE A 30 -11.16 25.00 8.00
C PHE A 30 -11.06 23.69 8.78
N LEU A 31 -10.73 23.72 10.07
CA LEU A 31 -10.61 22.52 10.91
C LEU A 31 -11.91 21.71 10.92
N ARG A 32 -13.05 22.38 11.13
CA ARG A 32 -14.36 21.72 11.12
C ARG A 32 -14.69 21.12 9.76
N THR A 33 -14.42 21.84 8.67
CA THR A 33 -14.69 21.36 7.30
C THR A 33 -13.83 20.14 6.98
N PHE A 34 -12.54 20.20 7.28
CA PHE A 34 -11.60 19.09 7.08
C PHE A 34 -12.01 17.82 7.85
N GLU A 35 -12.32 17.97 9.15
CA GLU A 35 -12.82 16.87 9.98
C GLU A 35 -14.16 16.32 9.46
N THR A 36 -15.06 17.19 8.97
CA THR A 36 -16.37 16.80 8.44
C THR A 36 -16.26 16.04 7.11
N GLU A 37 -15.34 16.42 6.23
CA GLU A 37 -15.09 15.70 4.97
C GLU A 37 -14.55 14.28 5.24
N ILE A 38 -13.70 14.11 6.25
CA ILE A 38 -13.20 12.80 6.68
C ILE A 38 -14.32 11.99 7.33
N HIS A 39 -15.15 12.60 8.20
CA HIS A 39 -16.35 11.97 8.74
C HIS A 39 -17.27 11.47 7.62
N HIS A 40 -17.57 12.32 6.63
CA HIS A 40 -18.38 11.93 5.49
C HIS A 40 -17.76 10.75 4.71
N THR A 41 -16.44 10.72 4.54
CA THR A 41 -15.74 9.60 3.91
C THR A 41 -15.90 8.31 4.71
N ILE A 42 -15.77 8.37 6.03
CA ILE A 42 -15.96 7.24 6.95
C ILE A 42 -17.39 6.70 6.89
N THR A 43 -18.39 7.58 6.96
CA THR A 43 -19.81 7.18 7.01
C THR A 43 -20.34 6.71 5.66
N SER A 44 -19.99 7.39 4.57
CA SER A 44 -20.40 7.02 3.21
C SER A 44 -19.88 5.65 2.78
N HIS A 45 -18.70 5.27 3.28
CA HIS A 45 -18.09 3.98 3.00
C HIS A 45 -18.24 2.98 4.15
N HIS A 46 -19.03 3.28 5.18
CA HIS A 46 -19.23 2.39 6.34
C HIS A 46 -17.91 1.79 6.86
N LEU A 47 -16.89 2.63 7.06
CA LEU A 47 -15.55 2.13 7.35
C LEU A 47 -15.47 1.43 8.71
N PHE A 48 -16.25 1.86 9.71
CA PHE A 48 -16.17 1.39 11.09
C PHE A 48 -17.50 0.86 11.59
N HIS A 49 -17.43 -0.12 12.50
CA HIS A 49 -18.58 -0.61 13.26
C HIS A 49 -18.40 -0.35 14.76
N ARG A 50 -19.50 -0.16 15.50
CA ARG A 50 -19.45 0.04 16.95
C ARG A 50 -18.88 -1.21 17.64
N GLY A 51 -18.00 -1.01 18.63
CA GLY A 51 -17.31 -2.08 19.36
C GLY A 51 -16.09 -2.65 18.64
N GLU A 52 -15.73 -2.12 17.48
CA GLU A 52 -14.56 -2.56 16.72
C GLU A 52 -13.25 -2.00 17.32
N ARG A 53 -12.21 -2.82 17.32
CA ARG A 53 -10.84 -2.43 17.69
C ARG A 53 -10.08 -2.12 16.41
N ILE A 54 -9.47 -0.93 16.34
CA ILE A 54 -8.88 -0.40 15.12
C ILE A 54 -7.42 -0.02 15.38
N ALA A 55 -6.53 -0.59 14.58
CA ALA A 55 -5.09 -0.30 14.63
C ALA A 55 -4.72 0.77 13.60
N ILE A 56 -4.23 1.91 14.07
CA ILE A 56 -3.75 3.00 13.23
C ILE A 56 -2.26 2.79 12.97
N GLY A 57 -1.88 2.67 11.70
CA GLY A 57 -0.48 2.60 11.28
C GLY A 57 0.24 3.92 11.56
N ALA A 58 1.10 3.93 12.57
CA ALA A 58 1.82 5.10 13.05
C ALA A 58 3.27 5.11 12.52
N SER A 59 3.55 5.93 11.51
CA SER A 59 4.92 6.13 11.01
C SER A 59 5.64 7.27 11.72
N GLY A 60 4.95 8.10 12.51
CA GLY A 60 5.50 9.32 13.11
C GLY A 60 5.52 10.52 12.16
N GLY A 61 5.18 10.31 10.89
CA GLY A 61 5.02 11.36 9.90
C GLY A 61 3.67 12.06 9.97
N LYS A 62 3.60 13.22 9.29
CA LYS A 62 2.43 14.12 9.26
C LYS A 62 1.10 13.40 9.02
N ASP A 63 1.04 12.52 8.02
CA ASP A 63 -0.23 11.91 7.58
C ASP A 63 -0.78 10.95 8.64
N SER A 64 0.09 10.14 9.26
CA SER A 64 -0.29 9.22 10.34
C SER A 64 -0.68 9.93 11.63
N THR A 65 0.03 11.01 11.98
CA THR A 65 -0.28 11.81 13.18
C THR A 65 -1.61 12.55 13.03
N VAL A 66 -1.85 13.15 11.87
CA VAL A 66 -3.13 13.81 11.55
C VAL A 66 -4.26 12.79 11.57
N LEU A 67 -4.06 11.60 10.98
CA LEU A 67 -5.04 10.53 11.01
C LEU A 67 -5.42 10.16 12.46
N ALA A 68 -4.44 9.93 13.34
CA ALA A 68 -4.69 9.60 14.74
C ALA A 68 -5.45 10.72 15.48
N SER A 69 -5.03 11.97 15.31
CA SER A 69 -5.68 13.14 15.91
C SER A 69 -7.12 13.33 15.44
N VAL A 70 -7.37 13.19 14.12
CA VAL A 70 -8.71 13.32 13.53
C VAL A 70 -9.61 12.18 13.99
N LEU A 71 -9.14 10.93 13.95
CA LEU A 71 -9.95 9.79 14.38
C LEU A 71 -10.33 9.88 15.85
N LYS A 72 -9.42 10.33 16.72
CA LYS A 72 -9.74 10.62 18.13
C LYS A 72 -10.85 11.65 18.24
N THR A 73 -10.68 12.81 17.59
CA THR A 73 -11.64 13.92 17.62
C THR A 73 -13.01 13.50 17.08
N LEU A 74 -13.04 12.68 16.02
CA LEU A 74 -14.27 12.20 15.42
C LEU A 74 -14.95 11.12 16.28
N ASN A 75 -14.19 10.23 16.91
CA ASN A 75 -14.72 9.22 17.82
C ASN A 75 -15.40 9.89 19.02
N GLU A 76 -14.79 10.92 19.60
CA GLU A 76 -15.37 11.69 20.71
C GLU A 76 -16.58 12.53 20.29
N ARG A 77 -16.52 13.16 19.10
CA ARG A 77 -17.60 14.06 18.63
C ARG A 77 -18.85 13.32 18.15
N TYR A 78 -18.67 12.22 17.44
CA TYR A 78 -19.76 11.49 16.77
C TYR A 78 -20.07 10.14 17.44
N ASP A 79 -19.38 9.80 18.53
CA ASP A 79 -19.53 8.54 19.25
C ASP A 79 -19.50 7.33 18.33
N TYR A 80 -18.38 7.10 17.63
CA TYR A 80 -18.24 5.90 16.80
C TYR A 80 -18.18 4.62 17.64
N GLY A 81 -17.86 4.71 18.94
CA GLY A 81 -17.77 3.56 19.84
C GLY A 81 -16.67 2.57 19.47
N VAL A 82 -15.56 3.06 18.89
CA VAL A 82 -14.40 2.24 18.49
C VAL A 82 -13.24 2.39 19.47
N GLU A 83 -12.48 1.31 19.65
CA GLU A 83 -11.22 1.33 20.41
C GLU A 83 -10.06 1.61 19.45
N LEU A 84 -9.32 2.70 19.68
CA LEU A 84 -8.22 3.13 18.81
C LEU A 84 -6.87 2.72 19.42
N LEU A 85 -6.05 2.01 18.64
CA LEU A 85 -4.71 1.58 19.01
C LEU A 85 -3.69 2.09 17.99
N LEU A 86 -2.46 2.36 18.42
CA LEU A 86 -1.35 2.72 17.54
C LEU A 86 -0.46 1.50 17.27
N LEU A 87 -0.19 1.23 16.00
CA LEU A 87 0.74 0.19 15.54
C LEU A 87 1.86 0.83 14.73
N SER A 88 3.08 0.78 15.26
CA SER A 88 4.28 1.30 14.60
C SER A 88 5.20 0.16 14.19
N ILE A 89 5.80 0.28 13.00
CA ILE A 89 6.78 -0.68 12.49
C ILE A 89 8.15 -0.02 12.50
N ASP A 90 9.13 -0.64 13.15
CA ASP A 90 10.53 -0.21 13.13
C ASP A 90 11.28 -0.98 12.05
N GLU A 91 11.62 -0.27 10.97
CA GLU A 91 12.38 -0.82 9.86
C GLU A 91 13.87 -1.01 10.17
N GLY A 92 14.39 -0.43 11.27
CA GLY A 92 15.80 -0.48 11.63
C GLY A 92 16.69 0.36 10.70
N ILE A 93 16.24 1.57 10.37
CA ILE A 93 17.01 2.56 9.58
C ILE A 93 17.64 3.56 10.53
N LYS A 94 18.97 3.51 10.68
CA LYS A 94 19.72 4.36 11.62
C LYS A 94 19.61 5.84 11.26
N GLY A 95 19.42 6.70 12.26
CA GLY A 95 19.40 8.16 12.10
C GLY A 95 18.15 8.71 11.40
N TYR A 96 17.16 7.84 11.10
CA TYR A 96 15.86 8.23 10.60
C TYR A 96 14.74 7.78 11.54
N ARG A 97 14.78 6.50 11.96
CA ARG A 97 13.65 5.91 12.69
C ARG A 97 13.66 6.22 14.18
N ASP A 98 14.82 6.55 14.76
CA ASP A 98 14.98 6.84 16.18
C ASP A 98 14.10 8.05 16.62
N ASP A 99 14.29 9.21 15.97
CA ASP A 99 13.53 10.44 16.22
C ASP A 99 12.03 10.28 15.91
N SER A 100 11.76 9.53 14.85
CA SER A 100 10.42 9.22 14.39
C SER A 100 9.64 8.37 15.43
N LEU A 101 10.27 7.36 16.03
CA LEU A 101 9.68 6.53 17.07
C LEU A 101 9.48 7.29 18.38
N GLU A 102 10.38 8.20 18.74
CA GLU A 102 10.17 9.08 19.89
C GLU A 102 8.92 9.95 19.71
N THR A 103 8.73 10.48 18.51
CA THR A 103 7.52 11.24 18.15
C THR A 103 6.26 10.39 18.25
N VAL A 104 6.30 9.12 17.81
CA VAL A 104 5.17 8.19 17.98
C VAL A 104 4.89 7.90 19.46
N LYS A 105 5.92 7.73 20.30
CA LYS A 105 5.77 7.54 21.76
C LYS A 105 5.14 8.76 22.43
N ARG A 106 5.52 9.97 22.02
CA ARG A 106 4.91 11.23 22.48
C ARG A 106 3.44 11.32 22.07
N ASN A 107 3.14 11.01 20.81
CA ASN A 107 1.77 10.98 20.29
C ASN A 107 0.88 9.96 21.03
N ALA A 108 1.41 8.78 21.37
CA ALA A 108 0.67 7.79 22.16
C ALA A 108 0.24 8.32 23.53
N LYS A 109 1.13 9.05 24.22
CA LYS A 109 0.82 9.71 25.50
C LYS A 109 -0.16 10.88 25.32
N GLN A 110 0.03 11.72 24.31
CA GLN A 110 -0.80 12.89 24.05
C GLN A 110 -2.25 12.49 23.70
N TYR A 111 -2.41 11.43 22.91
CA TYR A 111 -3.72 10.96 22.47
C TYR A 111 -4.31 9.88 23.37
N ASP A 112 -3.62 9.45 24.42
CA ASP A 112 -4.04 8.37 25.30
C ASP A 112 -4.46 7.12 24.52
N MET A 113 -3.57 6.65 23.66
CA MET A 113 -3.77 5.48 22.80
C MET A 113 -2.68 4.44 23.05
N PRO A 114 -3.02 3.16 23.27
CA PRO A 114 -2.03 2.10 23.41
C PRO A 114 -1.14 1.99 22.18
N LEU A 115 0.17 1.96 22.38
CA LEU A 115 1.16 1.84 21.30
C LEU A 115 1.84 0.48 21.33
N THR A 116 1.88 -0.17 20.17
CA THR A 116 2.69 -1.37 19.94
C THR A 116 3.71 -1.10 18.83
N ILE A 117 4.96 -1.46 19.08
CA ILE A 117 6.08 -1.30 18.14
C ILE A 117 6.58 -2.69 17.75
N LEU A 118 6.75 -2.96 16.46
CA LEU A 118 7.33 -4.21 15.95
C LEU A 118 8.50 -3.93 15.04
N GLY A 119 9.62 -4.61 15.28
CA GLY A 119 10.85 -4.44 14.48
C GLY A 119 10.97 -5.44 13.33
N TYR A 120 11.63 -5.04 12.25
CA TYR A 120 12.03 -5.98 11.19
C TYR A 120 13.02 -7.03 11.68
N GLU A 121 13.91 -6.65 12.59
CA GLU A 121 14.85 -7.58 13.21
C GLU A 121 14.12 -8.70 13.96
N GLU A 122 13.10 -8.37 14.77
CA GLU A 122 12.25 -9.34 15.47
C GLU A 122 11.46 -10.23 14.50
N LEU A 123 10.90 -9.65 13.43
CA LEU A 123 9.97 -10.35 12.54
C LEU A 123 10.65 -11.20 11.46
N TYR A 124 11.85 -10.79 11.04
CA TYR A 124 12.53 -11.31 9.86
C TYR A 124 14.00 -11.63 10.08
N GLY A 125 14.61 -11.19 11.18
CA GLY A 125 16.05 -11.35 11.45
C GLY A 125 16.94 -10.43 10.61
N TRP A 126 16.37 -9.38 10.02
CA TRP A 126 17.04 -8.41 9.14
C TRP A 126 16.56 -7.00 9.45
N THR A 127 17.47 -6.02 9.48
CA THR A 127 17.10 -4.60 9.43
C THR A 127 17.13 -4.08 8.00
N MET A 128 16.49 -2.94 7.73
CA MET A 128 16.56 -2.33 6.40
C MET A 128 17.97 -1.92 6.00
N ASP A 129 18.79 -1.46 6.95
CA ASP A 129 20.18 -1.10 6.66
C ASP A 129 20.98 -2.33 6.17
N GLN A 130 20.79 -3.49 6.79
CA GLN A 130 21.41 -4.75 6.36
C GLN A 130 20.89 -5.22 4.98
N VAL A 131 19.59 -5.03 4.71
CA VAL A 131 19.01 -5.35 3.40
C VAL A 131 19.63 -4.47 2.31
N VAL A 132 19.83 -3.18 2.58
CA VAL A 132 20.46 -2.25 1.63
C VAL A 132 21.93 -2.56 1.42
N GLU A 133 22.66 -2.96 2.46
CA GLU A 133 24.06 -3.38 2.36
C GLU A 133 24.22 -4.57 1.40
N GLN A 134 23.26 -5.50 1.41
CA GLN A 134 23.32 -6.72 0.62
C GLN A 134 22.76 -6.59 -0.81
N VAL A 135 21.65 -5.85 -0.98
CA VAL A 135 20.95 -5.71 -2.27
C VAL A 135 21.40 -4.46 -3.03
N GLY A 136 21.97 -3.49 -2.32
CA GLY A 136 22.25 -2.16 -2.83
C GLY A 136 21.05 -1.22 -2.73
N LYS A 137 21.27 0.04 -3.12
CA LYS A 137 20.26 1.12 -3.04
C LYS A 137 19.11 0.95 -4.04
N LYS A 138 19.37 0.30 -5.19
CA LYS A 138 18.34 0.08 -6.21
C LYS A 138 17.40 -1.05 -5.79
N GLY A 139 16.12 -0.72 -5.61
CA GLY A 139 15.06 -1.70 -5.33
C GLY A 139 14.84 -2.02 -3.84
N ASN A 140 15.58 -1.41 -2.92
CA ASN A 140 15.39 -1.55 -1.47
C ASN A 140 13.97 -1.18 -0.98
N CYS A 141 13.34 -0.16 -1.59
CA CYS A 141 11.98 0.25 -1.29
C CYS A 141 10.95 -0.85 -1.60
N THR A 142 11.24 -1.75 -2.55
CA THR A 142 10.42 -2.93 -2.84
C THR A 142 10.46 -3.91 -1.66
N TYR A 143 11.64 -4.19 -1.10
CA TYR A 143 11.79 -5.03 0.09
C TYR A 143 11.08 -4.42 1.28
N CYS A 144 11.35 -3.13 1.56
CA CYS A 144 10.75 -2.40 2.65
C CYS A 144 9.22 -2.40 2.56
N GLY A 145 8.64 -2.09 1.40
CA GLY A 145 7.18 -2.06 1.23
C GLY A 145 6.50 -3.43 1.39
N VAL A 146 7.17 -4.51 0.96
CA VAL A 146 6.66 -5.88 1.12
C VAL A 146 6.71 -6.30 2.60
N PHE A 147 7.84 -6.06 3.28
CA PHE A 147 8.01 -6.38 4.70
C PHE A 147 7.10 -5.54 5.59
N ARG A 148 6.91 -4.24 5.29
CA ARG A 148 6.04 -3.34 6.06
C ARG A 148 4.60 -3.83 6.05
N ARG A 149 4.10 -4.25 4.89
CA ARG A 149 2.75 -4.79 4.74
C ARG A 149 2.54 -6.03 5.60
N GLN A 150 3.45 -7.00 5.49
CA GLN A 150 3.37 -8.22 6.30
C GLN A 150 3.55 -7.94 7.80
N ALA A 151 4.40 -6.97 8.16
CA ALA A 151 4.61 -6.58 9.54
C ALA A 151 3.36 -5.94 10.16
N LEU A 152 2.65 -5.10 9.41
CA LEU A 152 1.34 -4.56 9.83
C LEU A 152 0.31 -5.66 10.04
N ASP A 153 0.25 -6.67 9.15
CA ASP A 153 -0.69 -7.78 9.32
C ASP A 153 -0.36 -8.66 10.52
N ARG A 154 0.92 -8.98 10.70
CA ARG A 154 1.39 -9.72 11.87
C ARG A 154 1.14 -8.94 13.16
N GLY A 155 1.30 -7.62 13.14
CA GLY A 155 1.04 -6.77 14.29
C GLY A 155 -0.44 -6.63 14.63
N ALA A 156 -1.30 -6.49 13.64
CA ALA A 156 -2.74 -6.50 13.85
C ALA A 156 -3.21 -7.87 14.41
N ALA A 157 -2.68 -8.98 13.88
CA ALA A 157 -2.95 -10.31 14.42
C ALA A 157 -2.49 -10.46 15.88
N ARG A 158 -1.29 -9.96 16.23
CA ARG A 158 -0.76 -9.96 17.61
C ARG A 158 -1.62 -9.14 18.57
N LEU A 159 -2.25 -8.08 18.08
CA LEU A 159 -3.15 -7.23 18.86
C LEU A 159 -4.59 -7.75 18.91
N GLY A 160 -4.93 -8.80 18.16
CA GLY A 160 -6.29 -9.28 18.00
C GLY A 160 -7.20 -8.26 17.29
N VAL A 161 -6.63 -7.47 16.36
CA VAL A 161 -7.33 -6.43 15.61
C VAL A 161 -7.60 -6.92 14.19
N GLN A 162 -8.84 -6.73 13.71
CA GLN A 162 -9.25 -7.12 12.35
C GLN A 162 -9.25 -5.93 11.37
N HIS A 163 -9.02 -4.70 11.84
CA HIS A 163 -9.06 -3.51 11.00
C HIS A 163 -7.85 -2.59 11.25
N VAL A 164 -7.04 -2.42 10.20
CA VAL A 164 -5.91 -1.49 10.16
C VAL A 164 -6.25 -0.25 9.34
N VAL A 165 -5.87 0.92 9.81
CA VAL A 165 -6.09 2.19 9.13
C VAL A 165 -4.75 2.83 8.79
N THR A 166 -4.60 3.31 7.57
CA THR A 166 -3.36 3.93 7.09
C THR A 166 -3.59 5.36 6.62
N GLY A 167 -2.57 6.21 6.78
CA GLY A 167 -2.61 7.64 6.45
C GLY A 167 -2.46 7.98 4.96
N HIS A 168 -2.76 7.07 4.03
CA HIS A 168 -2.64 7.36 2.61
C HIS A 168 -3.60 8.48 2.20
N ASN A 169 -3.04 9.54 1.63
CA ASN A 169 -3.78 10.74 1.24
C ASN A 169 -4.17 10.72 -0.26
N ALA A 170 -4.87 11.75 -0.74
CA ALA A 170 -5.33 11.83 -2.12
C ALA A 170 -4.16 11.87 -3.12
N ASP A 171 -3.08 12.57 -2.79
CA ASP A 171 -1.86 12.64 -3.60
C ASP A 171 -1.24 11.24 -3.74
N ASP A 172 -1.14 10.46 -2.67
CA ASP A 172 -0.60 9.10 -2.69
C ASP A 172 -1.39 8.16 -3.60
N VAL A 173 -2.72 8.29 -3.56
CA VAL A 173 -3.63 7.49 -4.38
C VAL A 173 -3.53 7.93 -5.84
N ALA A 174 -3.47 9.24 -6.12
CA ALA A 174 -3.29 9.77 -7.47
C ALA A 174 -1.95 9.34 -8.09
N GLU A 175 -0.85 9.42 -7.34
CA GLU A 175 0.47 8.93 -7.74
C GLU A 175 0.38 7.44 -8.13
N THR A 176 -0.28 6.63 -7.29
CA THR A 176 -0.37 5.19 -7.54
C THR A 176 -1.28 4.85 -8.74
N VAL A 177 -2.38 5.59 -8.92
CA VAL A 177 -3.26 5.49 -10.10
C VAL A 177 -2.47 5.76 -11.38
N LEU A 178 -1.75 6.87 -11.42
CA LEU A 178 -0.94 7.27 -12.56
C LEU A 178 0.15 6.23 -12.86
N MET A 179 0.88 5.78 -11.83
CA MET A 179 1.92 4.78 -11.98
C MET A 179 1.40 3.43 -12.51
N ASN A 180 0.22 2.99 -12.08
CA ASN A 180 -0.37 1.73 -12.57
C ASN A 180 -0.96 1.87 -13.97
N LEU A 181 -1.51 3.05 -14.30
CA LEU A 181 -1.96 3.37 -15.66
C LEU A 181 -0.81 3.33 -16.65
N LEU A 182 0.32 3.98 -16.35
CA LEU A 182 1.52 4.00 -17.20
C LEU A 182 2.14 2.61 -17.39
N ARG A 183 2.00 1.72 -16.40
CA ARG A 183 2.46 0.33 -16.50
C ARG A 183 1.49 -0.59 -17.24
N GLY A 184 0.27 -0.14 -17.51
CA GLY A 184 -0.79 -0.99 -18.06
C GLY A 184 -1.30 -2.08 -17.10
N ASP A 185 -1.09 -1.93 -15.78
CA ASP A 185 -1.52 -2.92 -14.78
C ASP A 185 -2.92 -2.59 -14.23
N LEU A 186 -3.93 -2.89 -15.05
CA LEU A 186 -5.33 -2.64 -14.73
C LEU A 186 -5.83 -3.42 -13.50
N PRO A 187 -5.47 -4.71 -13.28
CA PRO A 187 -5.85 -5.42 -12.06
C PRO A 187 -5.29 -4.80 -10.78
N ARG A 188 -4.06 -4.24 -10.80
CA ARG A 188 -3.53 -3.48 -9.66
C ARG A 188 -4.22 -2.14 -9.49
N LEU A 189 -4.50 -1.43 -10.58
CA LEU A 189 -5.26 -0.17 -10.55
C LEU A 189 -6.60 -0.33 -9.84
N SER A 190 -7.35 -1.39 -10.18
CA SER A 190 -8.68 -1.65 -9.61
C SER A 190 -8.62 -1.85 -8.08
N ARG A 191 -7.56 -2.46 -7.57
CA ARG A 191 -7.40 -2.73 -6.14
C ARG A 191 -6.91 -1.51 -5.35
N THR A 192 -5.95 -0.76 -5.89
CA THR A 192 -5.39 0.43 -5.23
C THR A 192 -6.42 1.52 -5.02
N THR A 193 -7.34 1.68 -5.98
CA THR A 193 -8.41 2.69 -5.92
C THR A 193 -9.49 2.34 -4.90
N SER A 194 -9.55 1.10 -4.40
CA SER A 194 -10.50 0.77 -3.33
C SER A 194 -10.11 1.44 -2.02
N ILE A 195 -11.11 1.98 -1.32
CA ILE A 195 -10.93 2.59 0.00
C ILE A 195 -10.74 1.54 1.09
N ILE A 196 -11.38 0.38 0.93
CA ILE A 196 -11.22 -0.80 1.77
C ILE A 196 -10.54 -1.87 0.95
N THR A 197 -9.41 -2.35 1.45
CA THR A 197 -8.78 -3.56 0.95
C THR A 197 -8.77 -4.59 2.07
N SER A 198 -8.76 -5.87 1.75
CA SER A 198 -8.55 -6.90 2.76
C SER A 198 -7.55 -7.93 2.26
N THR A 199 -6.90 -8.61 3.18
CA THR A 199 -6.14 -9.82 2.87
C THR A 199 -7.15 -10.98 2.90
N PRO A 200 -7.63 -11.52 1.76
CA PRO A 200 -8.70 -12.54 1.79
C PRO A 200 -8.24 -13.78 2.55
N SER A 201 -9.15 -14.41 3.28
CA SER A 201 -8.92 -15.68 3.97
C SER A 201 -9.49 -16.85 3.15
N LEU A 202 -8.85 -18.01 3.24
CA LEU A 202 -9.41 -19.28 2.76
C LEU A 202 -10.50 -19.82 3.69
N THR A 203 -10.51 -19.36 4.96
CA THR A 203 -11.51 -19.69 5.97
C THR A 203 -12.51 -18.55 6.15
N PRO A 204 -13.83 -18.84 6.25
CA PRO A 204 -14.83 -17.81 6.56
C PRO A 204 -14.51 -17.12 7.89
N PRO A 205 -14.77 -15.81 8.03
CA PRO A 205 -14.65 -15.14 9.33
C PRO A 205 -15.51 -15.84 10.38
N PRO A 206 -15.02 -16.01 11.62
CA PRO A 206 -15.88 -16.44 12.72
C PRO A 206 -16.96 -15.37 12.97
N PRO A 207 -18.17 -15.76 13.41
CA PRO A 207 -19.24 -14.82 13.67
C PRO A 207 -18.85 -13.81 14.77
N PRO A 208 -19.38 -12.57 14.70
CA PRO A 208 -19.02 -11.46 15.60
C PRO A 208 -19.38 -11.69 17.08
N SER A 209 -20.04 -12.80 17.41
CA SER A 209 -20.44 -13.19 18.77
C SER A 209 -19.51 -14.22 19.44
N SER A 210 -18.42 -14.62 18.79
CA SER A 210 -17.47 -15.56 19.41
C SER A 210 -16.46 -14.82 20.30
N SER A 211 -16.44 -15.19 21.58
CA SER A 211 -15.48 -14.76 22.60
C SER A 211 -14.02 -14.89 22.11
N PRO A 212 -13.09 -14.06 22.64
CA PRO A 212 -11.69 -14.09 22.21
C PRO A 212 -11.13 -15.52 22.29
N PRO A 213 -10.41 -15.99 21.25
CA PRO A 213 -9.88 -17.34 21.27
C PRO A 213 -8.91 -17.48 22.44
N SER A 214 -9.18 -18.45 23.30
CA SER A 214 -8.30 -18.88 24.38
C SER A 214 -6.98 -19.38 23.78
N SER A 215 -5.96 -18.51 23.81
CA SER A 215 -4.50 -18.72 23.92
C SER A 215 -3.80 -19.94 23.27
N SER A 216 -4.38 -20.72 22.37
CA SER A 216 -3.67 -21.86 21.75
C SER A 216 -4.13 -22.31 20.35
N SER A 217 -4.81 -21.47 19.57
CA SER A 217 -5.23 -21.82 18.20
C SER A 217 -4.66 -20.87 17.14
N SER A 218 -3.75 -21.38 16.32
CA SER A 218 -3.25 -20.85 15.02
C SER A 218 -3.44 -19.34 14.77
N THR A 219 -2.39 -18.55 14.95
CA THR A 219 -2.34 -17.12 14.61
C THR A 219 -2.75 -16.89 13.16
N CYS A 220 -4.03 -16.61 12.89
CA CYS A 220 -4.52 -16.40 11.55
C CYS A 220 -4.11 -15.00 11.07
N HIS A 221 -3.03 -14.93 10.28
CA HIS A 221 -2.57 -13.71 9.59
C HIS A 221 -3.46 -13.29 8.41
N THR A 222 -4.72 -13.75 8.40
CA THR A 222 -5.64 -13.66 7.27
C THR A 222 -6.91 -12.93 7.68
N ASN A 223 -7.52 -12.19 6.76
CA ASN A 223 -8.75 -11.42 6.93
C ASN A 223 -8.62 -10.09 7.70
N ILE A 224 -7.46 -9.43 7.61
CA ILE A 224 -7.31 -8.08 8.14
C ILE A 224 -7.81 -7.08 7.09
N LYS A 225 -8.82 -6.29 7.47
CA LYS A 225 -9.35 -5.16 6.71
C LYS A 225 -8.36 -4.00 6.81
N ARG A 226 -8.12 -3.30 5.70
CA ARG A 226 -7.36 -2.06 5.63
C ARG A 226 -8.24 -0.96 5.07
N SER A 227 -8.24 0.21 5.69
CA SER A 227 -8.92 1.37 5.13
C SER A 227 -8.06 2.63 5.06
N LYS A 228 -8.43 3.53 4.15
CA LYS A 228 -7.76 4.81 3.89
C LYS A 228 -8.73 5.99 4.12
N PRO A 229 -8.97 6.47 5.37
CA PRO A 229 -9.91 7.57 5.63
C PRO A 229 -9.48 8.90 5.02
N LEU A 230 -8.17 9.10 4.79
CA LEU A 230 -7.62 10.31 4.17
C LEU A 230 -7.58 10.23 2.63
N LYS A 231 -8.18 9.21 2.01
CA LYS A 231 -8.15 8.97 0.55
C LYS A 231 -8.54 10.18 -0.31
N TYR A 232 -9.42 11.05 0.18
CA TYR A 232 -9.87 12.25 -0.53
C TYR A 232 -9.33 13.57 0.04
N ALA A 233 -8.46 13.50 1.05
CA ALA A 233 -7.82 14.65 1.67
C ALA A 233 -6.50 14.97 0.97
N TYR A 234 -6.27 16.24 0.62
CA TYR A 234 -5.03 16.67 -0.02
C TYR A 234 -3.89 16.71 1.00
N GLU A 235 -2.68 16.38 0.56
CA GLU A 235 -1.48 16.45 1.38
C GLU A 235 -1.27 17.86 1.97
N LYS A 236 -1.49 18.91 1.16
CA LYS A 236 -1.40 20.31 1.61
C LYS A 236 -2.41 20.62 2.72
N GLU A 237 -3.61 20.06 2.67
CA GLU A 237 -4.62 20.25 3.73
C GLU A 237 -4.25 19.52 5.01
N ILE A 238 -3.65 18.32 4.91
CA ILE A 238 -3.11 17.56 6.04
C ILE A 238 -2.02 18.37 6.74
N VAL A 239 -1.07 18.96 5.99
CA VAL A 239 -0.03 19.84 6.53
C VAL A 239 -0.63 21.06 7.23
N LEU A 240 -1.59 21.73 6.59
CA LEU A 240 -2.28 22.89 7.17
C LEU A 240 -3.02 22.52 8.47
N TYR A 241 -3.68 21.36 8.50
CA TYR A 241 -4.35 20.86 9.69
C TYR A 241 -3.37 20.59 10.82
N ALA A 242 -2.26 19.90 10.54
CA ALA A 242 -1.20 19.61 11.51
C ALA A 242 -0.62 20.91 12.10
N HIS A 243 -0.30 21.88 11.25
CA HIS A 243 0.22 23.18 11.66
C HIS A 243 -0.79 23.94 12.54
N HIS A 244 -2.07 24.01 12.17
CA HIS A 244 -3.05 24.77 12.92
C HIS A 244 -3.48 24.13 14.25
N LYS A 245 -3.36 22.81 14.37
CA LYS A 245 -3.57 22.07 15.62
C LYS A 245 -2.28 21.93 16.44
N ASN A 246 -1.14 22.44 15.95
CA ASN A 246 0.18 22.30 16.57
C ASN A 246 0.52 20.83 16.89
N LEU A 247 0.32 19.94 15.91
CA LEU A 247 0.62 18.52 16.08
C LEU A 247 2.12 18.27 16.00
N ASP A 248 2.61 17.39 16.85
CA ASP A 248 4.00 16.95 16.89
C ASP A 248 4.22 15.80 15.90
N TYR A 249 4.93 16.08 14.82
CA TYR A 249 5.24 15.10 13.78
C TYR A 249 6.67 15.28 13.28
N PHE A 250 7.25 14.17 12.83
CA PHE A 250 8.57 14.13 12.24
C PHE A 250 8.45 14.31 10.71
N SER A 251 9.24 15.22 10.14
CA SER A 251 9.08 15.66 8.74
C SER A 251 10.20 15.24 7.80
N THR A 252 11.25 14.58 8.29
CA THR A 252 12.34 14.18 7.39
C THR A 252 11.87 13.03 6.49
N GLU A 253 12.37 13.02 5.26
CA GLU A 253 12.16 11.91 4.33
C GLU A 253 13.16 10.80 4.62
N CYS A 254 12.80 9.57 4.27
CA CYS A 254 13.69 8.42 4.43
C CYS A 254 14.92 8.57 3.52
N LEU A 255 16.11 8.29 4.07
CA LEU A 255 17.41 8.33 3.36
C LEU A 255 17.41 7.56 2.03
N TYR A 256 16.62 6.49 1.95
CA TYR A 256 16.55 5.59 0.81
C TYR A 256 15.41 5.88 -0.17
N SER A 257 14.54 6.86 0.14
CA SER A 257 13.38 7.21 -0.69
C SER A 257 13.68 8.00 -1.98
N PRO A 258 14.70 8.88 -2.07
CA PRO A 258 14.87 9.78 -3.23
C PRO A 258 15.03 9.08 -4.58
N GLU A 259 15.64 7.90 -4.62
CA GLU A 259 15.89 7.14 -5.86
C GLU A 259 14.65 6.39 -6.38
N ALA A 260 13.48 6.56 -5.74
CA ALA A 260 12.26 5.83 -6.11
C ALA A 260 11.55 6.45 -7.33
N PHE A 261 11.13 5.61 -8.28
CA PHE A 261 10.33 5.98 -9.46
C PHE A 261 9.07 6.83 -9.14
N ARG A 262 8.56 6.74 -7.92
CA ARG A 262 7.41 7.51 -7.45
C ARG A 262 7.66 9.03 -7.50
N GLY A 263 8.92 9.49 -7.44
CA GLY A 263 9.28 10.90 -7.55
C GLY A 263 8.81 11.57 -8.86
N SER A 264 8.95 10.88 -10.00
CA SER A 264 8.52 11.41 -11.30
C SER A 264 7.00 11.55 -11.40
N ALA A 265 6.26 10.55 -10.88
CA ALA A 265 4.79 10.61 -10.83
C ALA A 265 4.31 11.75 -9.94
N ARG A 266 4.95 11.95 -8.78
CA ARG A 266 4.67 13.07 -7.88
C ARG A 266 4.87 14.42 -8.58
N ALA A 267 6.00 14.61 -9.26
CA ALA A 267 6.30 15.85 -9.97
C ALA A 267 5.23 16.16 -11.02
N LEU A 268 4.79 15.15 -11.80
CA LEU A 268 3.73 15.31 -12.79
C LEU A 268 2.40 15.73 -12.14
N ILE A 269 1.98 15.04 -11.07
CA ILE A 269 0.74 15.37 -10.36
C ILE A 269 0.78 16.79 -9.79
N LYS A 270 1.90 17.22 -9.20
CA LYS A 270 2.04 18.60 -8.69
C LYS A 270 2.01 19.64 -9.81
N ASN A 271 2.56 19.34 -10.99
CA ASN A 271 2.45 20.23 -12.16
C ASN A 271 0.99 20.34 -12.66
N LEU A 272 0.24 19.23 -12.67
CA LEU A 272 -1.18 19.25 -12.99
C LEU A 272 -2.00 20.03 -11.96
N GLU A 273 -1.69 19.88 -10.67
CA GLU A 273 -2.34 20.62 -9.57
C GLU A 273 -2.13 22.14 -9.70
N ARG A 274 -0.95 22.59 -10.13
CA ARG A 274 -0.65 24.02 -10.37
C ARG A 274 -1.56 24.64 -11.43
N ILE A 275 -1.89 23.88 -12.47
CA ILE A 275 -2.77 24.33 -13.56
C ILE A 275 -4.23 24.23 -13.12
N ARG A 276 -4.62 23.09 -12.53
CA ARG A 276 -5.98 22.79 -12.12
C ARG A 276 -5.99 22.21 -10.70
N PRO A 277 -6.52 22.93 -9.69
CA PRO A 277 -6.48 22.48 -8.31
C PRO A 277 -7.23 21.16 -8.04
N SER A 278 -8.26 20.85 -8.84
CA SER A 278 -9.02 19.61 -8.73
C SER A 278 -8.32 18.39 -9.36
N ALA A 279 -7.19 18.57 -10.05
CA ALA A 279 -6.55 17.52 -10.83
C ALA A 279 -6.26 16.24 -10.01
N ILE A 280 -5.83 16.38 -8.76
CA ILE A 280 -5.56 15.24 -7.87
C ILE A 280 -6.81 14.37 -7.71
N LEU A 281 -7.94 14.97 -7.32
CA LEU A 281 -9.19 14.22 -7.16
C LEU A 281 -9.77 13.73 -8.47
N ASP A 282 -9.59 14.49 -9.56
CA ASP A 282 -10.05 14.07 -10.89
C ASP A 282 -9.30 12.81 -11.33
N VAL A 283 -8.00 12.71 -11.05
CA VAL A 283 -7.19 11.48 -11.28
C VAL A 283 -7.67 10.33 -10.40
N VAL A 284 -7.92 10.57 -9.11
CA VAL A 284 -8.43 9.52 -8.20
C VAL A 284 -9.79 8.99 -8.69
N ARG A 285 -10.74 9.88 -9.01
CA ARG A 285 -12.07 9.50 -9.52
C ARG A 285 -11.98 8.78 -10.86
N SER A 286 -11.13 9.25 -11.77
CA SER A 286 -10.89 8.56 -13.05
C SER A 286 -10.33 7.15 -12.81
N GLY A 287 -9.44 6.99 -11.84
CA GLY A 287 -8.94 5.69 -11.38
C GLY A 287 -10.07 4.78 -10.88
N GLU A 288 -10.97 5.30 -10.06
CA GLU A 288 -12.14 4.56 -9.55
C GLU A 288 -13.11 4.16 -10.66
N ASP A 289 -13.34 5.02 -11.64
CA ASP A 289 -14.23 4.71 -12.77
C ASP A 289 -13.60 3.69 -13.70
N MET A 290 -12.30 3.80 -13.99
CA MET A 290 -11.55 2.77 -14.72
C MET A 290 -11.57 1.43 -13.97
N ALA A 291 -11.43 1.45 -12.64
CA ALA A 291 -11.44 0.25 -11.81
C ALA A 291 -12.72 -0.58 -11.95
N LYS A 292 -13.88 0.07 -12.13
CA LYS A 292 -15.18 -0.58 -12.36
C LYS A 292 -15.24 -1.32 -13.70
N LEU A 293 -14.46 -0.87 -14.69
CA LEU A 293 -14.42 -1.46 -16.03
C LEU A 293 -13.44 -2.64 -16.14
N VAL A 294 -12.60 -2.87 -15.12
CA VAL A 294 -11.62 -3.97 -15.16
C VAL A 294 -12.33 -5.31 -14.95
N PRO A 295 -12.28 -6.23 -15.94
CA PRO A 295 -12.91 -7.54 -15.81
C PRO A 295 -12.25 -8.35 -14.68
N GLY A 296 -13.07 -8.92 -13.80
CA GLY A 296 -12.60 -9.69 -12.64
C GLY A 296 -12.35 -8.88 -11.37
N GLY A 297 -12.51 -7.54 -11.38
CA GLY A 297 -12.45 -6.72 -10.17
C GLY A 297 -13.71 -6.78 -9.29
N ASN A 298 -14.87 -7.09 -9.89
CA ASN A 298 -16.19 -7.00 -9.23
C ASN A 298 -17.00 -8.32 -9.19
N GLU A 299 -16.53 -9.42 -9.76
CA GLU A 299 -17.29 -10.69 -9.80
C GLU A 299 -16.99 -11.61 -8.61
N ALA A 300 -17.12 -11.06 -7.40
CA ALA A 300 -17.21 -11.82 -6.17
C ALA A 300 -18.64 -11.75 -5.58
N CYS A 301 -19.67 -11.83 -6.42
CA CYS A 301 -20.97 -12.41 -6.05
C CYS A 301 -21.87 -12.53 -7.28
N GLY A 302 -22.19 -13.75 -7.68
CA GLY A 302 -23.40 -14.01 -8.44
C GLY A 302 -24.60 -13.81 -7.53
N ASN A 303 -25.60 -13.06 -8.02
CA ASN A 303 -26.91 -12.77 -7.43
C ASN A 303 -26.95 -11.85 -6.20
N GLY A 304 -27.39 -10.62 -6.45
CA GLY A 304 -28.33 -9.90 -5.60
C GLY A 304 -27.91 -9.67 -4.15
N CYS A 305 -26.93 -8.81 -3.92
CA CYS A 305 -26.72 -8.20 -2.60
C CYS A 305 -26.23 -6.76 -2.76
N THR A 306 -26.98 -5.81 -2.19
CA THR A 306 -26.52 -4.46 -1.87
C THR A 306 -25.41 -4.57 -0.81
N GLY A 307 -24.16 -4.64 -1.25
CA GLY A 307 -23.00 -4.78 -0.36
C GLY A 307 -21.71 -4.31 -1.03
N GLN A 308 -20.95 -3.49 -0.31
CA GLN A 308 -19.66 -2.92 -0.76
C GLN A 308 -18.66 -4.02 -1.14
N THR A 309 -17.93 -3.80 -2.24
CA THR A 309 -16.93 -4.74 -2.76
C THR A 309 -15.62 -4.63 -1.99
N ILE A 310 -15.28 -5.69 -1.26
CA ILE A 310 -13.99 -5.88 -0.59
C ILE A 310 -13.04 -6.56 -1.60
N VAL A 311 -11.93 -5.91 -1.94
CA VAL A 311 -10.92 -6.43 -2.89
C VAL A 311 -9.66 -6.91 -2.19
N ALA A 312 -9.11 -8.01 -2.72
CA ALA A 312 -7.94 -8.69 -2.19
C ALA A 312 -6.63 -7.93 -2.45
N ASP A 313 -5.93 -7.50 -1.39
CA ASP A 313 -4.63 -6.83 -1.49
C ASP A 313 -3.50 -7.84 -1.74
N GLU A 314 -3.03 -7.96 -2.99
CA GLU A 314 -1.69 -8.48 -3.25
C GLU A 314 -0.74 -7.32 -3.53
N GLY A 315 0.05 -6.95 -2.52
CA GLY A 315 1.37 -6.39 -2.73
C GLY A 315 1.45 -5.11 -3.56
N GLU A 316 0.93 -3.99 -3.07
CA GLU A 316 1.08 -2.62 -3.62
C GLU A 316 2.54 -2.07 -3.64
N GLY A 317 3.57 -2.94 -3.56
CA GLY A 317 4.98 -2.56 -3.49
C GLY A 317 5.89 -3.32 -4.45
N GLY A 318 5.37 -3.83 -5.58
CA GLY A 318 6.16 -4.61 -6.52
C GLY A 318 6.47 -3.88 -7.82
N CYS A 319 7.72 -3.45 -7.98
CA CYS A 319 8.34 -3.47 -9.31
C CYS A 319 8.11 -4.86 -9.92
N GLY A 320 7.83 -4.88 -11.23
CA GLY A 320 7.25 -6.01 -11.95
C GLY A 320 7.97 -7.34 -11.75
N SER A 321 7.27 -8.41 -12.07
CA SER A 321 7.88 -9.72 -12.31
C SER A 321 9.11 -9.54 -13.19
N ALA A 322 10.26 -9.98 -12.69
CA ALA A 322 11.57 -9.89 -13.34
C ALA A 322 11.71 -10.87 -14.53
N ASN A 323 10.70 -10.96 -15.40
CA ASN A 323 10.77 -11.73 -16.64
C ASN A 323 11.04 -10.85 -17.88
N GLY A 324 11.16 -9.53 -17.72
CA GLY A 324 11.73 -8.65 -18.73
C GLY A 324 13.18 -8.37 -18.38
N ARG A 325 14.13 -9.08 -19.00
CA ARG A 325 15.53 -8.62 -19.07
C ARG A 325 15.55 -7.40 -20.00
N SER A 326 15.36 -6.20 -19.47
CA SER A 326 15.87 -5.01 -20.14
C SER A 326 17.30 -4.77 -19.68
N SER A 327 18.18 -4.50 -20.62
CA SER A 327 19.54 -4.04 -20.35
C SER A 327 19.45 -2.73 -19.58
N GLY A 328 19.84 -2.76 -18.30
CA GLY A 328 19.85 -1.56 -17.46
C GLY A 328 20.70 -0.46 -18.11
N GLY A 329 20.10 0.71 -18.34
CA GLY A 329 20.75 1.87 -18.96
C GLY A 329 19.80 2.71 -19.80
N GLU A 330 18.81 2.07 -20.44
CA GLU A 330 17.95 2.70 -21.46
C GLU A 330 17.17 3.94 -20.97
N MET A 331 16.66 3.93 -19.74
CA MET A 331 15.98 5.12 -19.18
C MET A 331 16.95 6.26 -18.82
N ALA A 332 18.17 5.95 -18.37
CA ALA A 332 19.18 6.97 -18.10
C ALA A 332 19.70 7.59 -19.41
N SER A 333 19.80 6.77 -20.47
CA SER A 333 20.09 7.24 -21.83
C SER A 333 18.99 8.16 -22.34
N MET A 334 17.73 7.79 -22.12
CA MET A 334 16.57 8.59 -22.52
C MET A 334 16.49 9.92 -21.76
N GLU A 335 16.81 9.90 -20.46
CA GLU A 335 16.83 11.10 -19.62
C GLU A 335 17.98 12.04 -20.01
N MET A 336 19.18 11.51 -20.28
CA MET A 336 20.29 12.27 -20.88
C MET A 336 19.90 12.89 -22.22
N GLN A 337 19.20 12.13 -23.07
CA GLN A 337 18.79 12.59 -24.39
C GLN A 337 17.71 13.68 -24.33
N LEU A 338 16.81 13.63 -23.35
CA LEU A 338 15.83 14.69 -23.10
C LEU A 338 16.48 15.97 -22.58
N VAL A 339 17.44 15.85 -21.65
CA VAL A 339 18.25 17.00 -21.19
C VAL A 339 19.04 17.61 -22.35
N MET A 340 19.65 16.78 -23.20
CA MET A 340 20.34 17.26 -24.41
C MET A 340 19.38 17.99 -25.35
N ASN A 341 18.17 17.47 -25.57
CA ASN A 341 17.17 18.11 -26.42
C ASN A 341 16.68 19.45 -25.82
N GLU A 342 16.46 19.53 -24.50
CA GLU A 342 16.11 20.78 -23.82
C GLU A 342 17.22 21.82 -23.94
N THR A 343 18.49 21.42 -23.77
CA THR A 343 19.62 22.33 -23.99
C THR A 343 19.75 22.75 -25.46
N ALA A 344 19.45 21.87 -26.42
CA ALA A 344 19.49 22.20 -27.85
C ALA A 344 18.41 23.22 -28.25
N VAL A 345 17.23 23.15 -27.61
CA VAL A 345 16.17 24.16 -27.73
C VAL A 345 16.62 25.50 -27.14
N GLU A 346 17.33 25.48 -26.01
CA GLU A 346 17.85 26.69 -25.35
C GLU A 346 18.95 27.40 -26.18
N TYR A 347 19.73 26.63 -26.96
CA TYR A 347 20.77 27.15 -27.86
C TYR A 347 20.31 27.40 -29.31
N GLY A 348 19.03 27.23 -29.63
CA GLY A 348 18.46 27.62 -30.93
C GLY A 348 19.02 26.88 -32.16
N LEU A 349 19.50 25.64 -31.99
CA LEU A 349 20.01 24.80 -33.08
C LEU A 349 18.95 23.79 -33.51
N GLU A 350 17.87 24.25 -34.14
CA GLU A 350 16.93 23.37 -34.83
C GLU A 350 17.40 23.11 -36.27
N VAL A 351 17.49 21.85 -36.67
CA VAL A 351 17.56 21.45 -38.07
C VAL A 351 16.13 21.22 -38.54
N GLU A 352 15.59 22.14 -39.33
CA GLU A 352 14.28 22.01 -39.97
C GLU A 352 14.28 20.79 -40.92
N ILE A 353 13.43 19.80 -40.65
CA ILE A 353 13.14 18.74 -41.62
C ILE A 353 12.08 19.27 -42.58
N THR A 354 12.52 19.63 -43.78
CA THR A 354 11.65 20.06 -44.89
C THR A 354 10.86 18.86 -45.42
N SER A 355 9.58 18.75 -45.09
CA SER A 355 8.67 17.80 -45.73
C SER A 355 8.24 18.34 -47.10
N GLY A 356 8.83 17.78 -48.16
CA GLY A 356 8.51 18.10 -49.54
C GLY A 356 7.08 17.71 -49.95
N SER A 357 6.45 18.63 -50.68
CA SER A 357 5.07 18.67 -51.17
C SER A 357 4.67 17.52 -52.11
N LEU A 358 3.41 17.08 -52.02
CA LEU A 358 2.63 16.60 -53.16
C LEU A 358 1.21 17.18 -53.07
N GLU A 359 0.93 18.14 -53.95
CA GLU A 359 -0.36 18.76 -54.22
C GLU A 359 -1.28 17.78 -54.97
N TYR A 360 -2.58 17.82 -54.71
CA TYR A 360 -3.55 17.54 -55.76
C TYR A 360 -4.83 18.36 -55.60
N GLN A 361 -5.25 18.91 -56.73
CA GLN A 361 -6.15 20.03 -56.92
C GLN A 361 -7.62 19.65 -56.68
N THR A 362 -8.33 20.61 -56.07
CA THR A 362 -9.78 20.69 -55.99
C THR A 362 -10.41 20.94 -57.36
N HIS A 363 -11.32 20.07 -57.80
CA HIS A 363 -12.31 20.41 -58.82
C HIS A 363 -13.73 20.14 -58.33
N ASN A 364 -14.54 21.18 -58.50
CA ASN A 364 -15.92 21.37 -58.08
C ASN A 364 -16.88 20.83 -59.15
N SER A 365 -17.94 20.10 -58.79
CA SER A 365 -19.13 19.92 -59.66
C SER A 365 -20.40 19.58 -58.87
N GLN A 366 -21.23 20.62 -58.73
CA GLN A 366 -22.70 20.71 -58.89
C GLN A 366 -23.67 19.72 -58.21
N MET A 367 -24.62 20.33 -57.48
CA MET A 367 -25.88 19.78 -56.95
C MET A 367 -26.87 19.34 -58.06
N SER A 368 -27.67 18.30 -57.81
CA SER A 368 -29.15 18.40 -57.80
C SER A 368 -29.83 17.09 -57.35
N MET A 369 -31.04 17.25 -56.80
CA MET A 369 -31.91 16.28 -56.15
C MET A 369 -32.66 15.35 -57.14
N LEU A 370 -33.01 14.13 -56.70
CA LEU A 370 -34.31 13.43 -56.89
C LEU A 370 -34.24 11.98 -56.30
N GLY A 371 -35.23 11.58 -55.48
CA GLY A 371 -35.44 10.18 -55.02
C GLY A 371 -36.28 9.34 -56.02
N PRO A 372 -36.94 8.21 -55.65
CA PRO A 372 -36.89 7.37 -54.44
C PRO A 372 -36.68 5.85 -54.71
N LEU A 373 -36.50 5.09 -53.61
CA LEU A 373 -36.74 3.64 -53.35
C LEU A 373 -37.01 2.66 -54.52
N VAL A 374 -36.32 1.50 -54.53
CA VAL A 374 -36.92 0.13 -54.58
C VAL A 374 -35.84 -0.99 -54.55
N ASN A 375 -36.07 -1.94 -53.64
CA ASN A 375 -35.65 -3.35 -53.52
C ASN A 375 -34.38 -3.90 -54.20
N GLY A 376 -33.47 -4.42 -53.37
CA GLY A 376 -32.39 -5.34 -53.76
C GLY A 376 -32.00 -6.34 -52.66
N LYS A 377 -32.74 -7.45 -52.58
CA LYS A 377 -32.40 -8.80 -52.08
C LYS A 377 -31.46 -8.97 -50.87
N LYS A 378 -32.05 -9.50 -49.78
CA LYS A 378 -31.39 -10.16 -48.65
C LYS A 378 -30.47 -11.30 -49.12
N GLY A 379 -29.16 -11.13 -48.98
CA GLY A 379 -28.19 -12.22 -48.88
C GLY A 379 -27.86 -12.48 -47.42
N GLN A 380 -28.35 -13.60 -46.87
CA GLN A 380 -27.97 -14.06 -45.54
C GLN A 380 -26.50 -14.48 -45.55
N ARG A 381 -25.64 -13.79 -44.78
CA ARG A 381 -24.33 -14.33 -44.38
C ARG A 381 -24.53 -15.16 -43.10
N PRO A 382 -24.03 -16.39 -43.02
CA PRO A 382 -24.17 -17.21 -41.82
C PRO A 382 -23.44 -16.56 -40.65
N LYS A 383 -24.13 -16.44 -39.51
CA LYS A 383 -23.56 -16.03 -38.23
C LYS A 383 -22.52 -17.08 -37.82
N GLY A 384 -21.24 -16.76 -38.02
CA GLY A 384 -20.16 -17.45 -37.31
C GLY A 384 -20.31 -17.18 -35.80
N PRO A 385 -19.93 -18.14 -34.93
CA PRO A 385 -19.99 -17.94 -33.50
C PRO A 385 -19.11 -16.74 -33.12
N ALA A 386 -19.63 -15.87 -32.26
CA ALA A 386 -18.89 -14.74 -31.69
C ALA A 386 -17.55 -15.25 -31.10
N PRO A 387 -16.44 -14.50 -31.24
CA PRO A 387 -15.18 -14.90 -30.64
C PRO A 387 -15.38 -14.93 -29.13
N THR A 388 -15.34 -16.13 -28.56
CA THR A 388 -15.31 -16.32 -27.12
C THR A 388 -14.03 -15.69 -26.61
N LEU A 389 -14.15 -14.54 -25.91
CA LEU A 389 -13.07 -13.97 -25.14
C LEU A 389 -12.52 -15.08 -24.23
N ARG A 390 -11.32 -15.58 -24.54
CA ARG A 390 -10.61 -16.54 -23.70
C ARG A 390 -10.51 -15.91 -22.33
N LYS A 391 -11.24 -16.43 -21.34
CA LYS A 391 -11.11 -16.03 -19.94
C LYS A 391 -9.63 -16.20 -19.58
N ALA A 392 -8.93 -15.09 -19.34
CA ALA A 392 -7.58 -15.14 -18.80
C ALA A 392 -7.61 -16.03 -17.54
N PRO A 393 -6.61 -16.92 -17.34
CA PRO A 393 -6.60 -17.80 -16.18
C PRO A 393 -6.67 -16.94 -14.92
N ARG A 394 -7.76 -17.09 -14.15
CA ARG A 394 -7.94 -16.40 -12.87
C ARG A 394 -6.84 -16.87 -11.94
N GLN A 395 -6.01 -15.95 -11.47
CA GLN A 395 -4.96 -16.26 -10.51
C GLN A 395 -5.64 -16.64 -9.19
N THR A 396 -5.59 -17.93 -8.84
CA THR A 396 -6.16 -18.44 -7.60
C THR A 396 -5.25 -18.11 -6.43
N MET A 397 -5.82 -17.52 -5.39
CA MET A 397 -5.10 -17.14 -4.19
C MET A 397 -4.93 -18.34 -3.26
N GLY A 398 -3.69 -18.65 -2.88
CA GLY A 398 -3.33 -19.71 -1.93
C GLY A 398 -2.61 -19.20 -0.69
N GLN A 399 -2.15 -20.11 0.16
CA GLN A 399 -1.30 -19.78 1.31
C GLN A 399 0.16 -20.15 1.01
N CYS A 400 1.07 -19.27 1.43
CA CYS A 400 2.51 -19.52 1.37
C CYS A 400 2.86 -20.74 2.22
N LYS A 401 3.50 -21.75 1.61
CA LYS A 401 3.92 -22.98 2.30
C LYS A 401 4.92 -22.74 3.44
N ARG A 402 5.61 -21.59 3.46
CA ARG A 402 6.64 -21.27 4.46
C ARG A 402 6.13 -20.49 5.66
N CYS A 403 5.30 -19.48 5.44
CA CYS A 403 4.88 -18.56 6.50
C CYS A 403 3.37 -18.48 6.67
N GLY A 404 2.59 -19.25 5.90
CA GLY A 404 1.13 -19.23 5.91
C GLY A 404 0.50 -17.93 5.36
N TYR A 405 1.30 -16.93 5.00
CA TYR A 405 0.82 -15.66 4.45
C TYR A 405 0.20 -15.86 3.07
N LEU A 406 -0.86 -15.12 2.77
CA LEU A 406 -1.58 -15.21 1.51
C LEU A 406 -0.69 -14.89 0.29
N SER A 407 -0.73 -15.72 -0.74
CA SER A 407 0.00 -15.50 -1.98
C SER A 407 -0.64 -16.20 -3.18
N SER A 408 -0.57 -15.57 -4.35
CA SER A 408 -0.89 -16.18 -5.65
C SER A 408 0.14 -17.23 -6.12
N GLN A 409 1.22 -17.43 -5.38
CA GLN A 409 2.28 -18.41 -5.62
C GLN A 409 2.46 -19.29 -4.39
N ASP A 410 3.12 -20.45 -4.56
CA ASP A 410 3.42 -21.38 -3.46
C ASP A 410 4.24 -20.75 -2.32
N ILE A 411 5.06 -19.75 -2.65
CA ILE A 411 5.90 -19.02 -1.70
C ILE A 411 5.63 -17.52 -1.90
N CYS A 412 5.29 -16.82 -0.81
CA CYS A 412 5.02 -15.39 -0.89
C CYS A 412 6.27 -14.57 -1.23
N LYS A 413 6.05 -13.39 -1.81
CA LYS A 413 7.13 -12.48 -2.22
C LYS A 413 8.10 -12.18 -1.08
N ALA A 414 7.62 -11.97 0.15
CA ALA A 414 8.51 -11.73 1.29
C ALA A 414 9.41 -12.94 1.58
N CYS A 415 8.90 -14.16 1.55
CA CYS A 415 9.69 -15.37 1.77
C CYS A 415 10.71 -15.61 0.65
N VAL A 416 10.38 -15.27 -0.61
CA VAL A 416 11.34 -15.32 -1.72
C VAL A 416 12.45 -14.30 -1.51
N LEU A 417 12.10 -13.06 -1.13
CA LEU A 417 13.07 -12.00 -0.85
C LEU A 417 13.97 -12.35 0.34
N LEU A 418 13.41 -12.89 1.42
CA LEU A 418 14.16 -13.36 2.59
C LEU A 418 15.09 -14.53 2.27
N GLU A 419 14.66 -15.46 1.41
CA GLU A 419 15.55 -16.53 0.95
C GLU A 419 16.73 -15.98 0.14
N GLY A 420 16.49 -14.99 -0.72
CA GLY A 420 17.54 -14.28 -1.46
C GLY A 420 18.57 -13.66 -0.51
N LEU A 421 18.12 -12.97 0.54
CA LEU A 421 18.98 -12.38 1.56
C LEU A 421 19.74 -13.45 2.38
N ASN A 422 19.07 -14.52 2.80
CA ASN A 422 19.72 -15.56 3.60
C ASN A 422 20.76 -16.36 2.80
N LYS A 423 20.62 -16.46 1.47
CA LYS A 423 21.61 -17.15 0.60
C LYS A 423 22.94 -16.41 0.51
N SER A 424 22.94 -15.08 0.53
CA SER A 424 24.17 -14.28 0.46
C SER A 424 24.70 -13.86 1.84
N ARG A 425 24.10 -14.36 2.94
CA ARG A 425 24.68 -14.21 4.27
C ARG A 425 25.91 -15.12 4.37
N PRO A 426 27.11 -14.59 4.66
CA PRO A 426 28.28 -15.43 4.85
C PRO A 426 28.02 -16.38 6.03
N LYS A 427 28.08 -17.68 5.78
CA LYS A 427 28.01 -18.70 6.83
C LYS A 427 29.33 -18.69 7.60
N ASN A 428 29.50 -17.72 8.48
CA ASN A 428 30.56 -17.77 9.49
C ASN A 428 30.09 -18.65 10.66
N SER A 429 29.76 -19.90 10.36
CA SER A 429 29.76 -20.98 11.34
C SER A 429 30.99 -21.81 11.05
N ILE A 430 32.11 -21.44 11.67
CA ILE A 430 33.15 -22.42 11.95
C ILE A 430 32.46 -23.37 12.95
N GLU A 431 31.98 -24.51 12.46
CA GLU A 431 31.77 -25.65 13.32
C GLU A 431 33.15 -25.97 13.89
N ILE A 432 33.43 -25.45 15.09
CA ILE A 432 34.49 -26.00 15.92
C ILE A 432 34.00 -27.40 16.25
N SER A 433 34.46 -28.35 15.44
CA SER A 433 34.44 -29.77 15.75
C SER A 433 35.31 -29.94 17.00
N SER A 434 34.72 -29.71 18.18
CA SER A 434 35.22 -30.29 19.42
C SER A 434 35.00 -31.79 19.30
N ALA A 435 35.94 -32.45 18.62
CA ALA A 435 36.14 -33.87 18.66
C ALA A 435 36.51 -34.24 20.09
N VAL A 436 35.50 -34.45 20.94
CA VAL A 436 35.64 -35.34 22.09
C VAL A 436 35.30 -36.72 21.55
N LYS A 437 36.35 -37.46 21.19
CA LYS A 437 36.27 -38.91 20.99
C LYS A 437 35.77 -39.52 22.29
N GLU A 438 34.53 -40.02 22.30
CA GLU A 438 34.18 -41.10 23.23
C GLU A 438 34.85 -42.38 22.71
N PRO A 439 35.68 -43.06 23.53
CA PRO A 439 36.12 -44.40 23.18
C PRO A 439 34.99 -45.38 23.47
N GLN A 440 34.58 -46.11 22.44
CA GLN A 440 33.90 -47.39 22.62
C GLN A 440 34.88 -48.38 23.22
N GLU A 441 34.64 -48.79 24.47
CA GLU A 441 35.12 -50.08 24.97
C GLU A 441 33.91 -50.96 25.27
N SER A 442 33.91 -52.11 24.60
CA SER A 442 32.98 -53.19 24.79
C SER A 442 33.53 -54.14 25.86
N GLN A 443 32.62 -54.65 26.69
CA GLN A 443 32.72 -55.90 27.48
C GLN A 443 33.64 -55.90 28.72
N THR A 444 33.02 -55.83 29.89
CA THR A 444 33.25 -56.83 30.96
C THR A 444 32.11 -56.83 31.99
N ILE A 445 31.28 -57.88 31.90
CA ILE A 445 30.70 -58.70 32.96
C ILE A 445 30.47 -58.01 34.33
N SER A 446 29.19 -57.82 34.69
CA SER A 446 28.78 -57.97 36.09
C SER A 446 27.37 -58.55 36.18
N ALA A 447 27.33 -59.84 36.47
CA ALA A 447 26.12 -60.56 36.84
C ALA A 447 25.82 -60.29 38.32
N THR A 448 24.61 -59.82 38.62
CA THR A 448 24.06 -59.83 39.98
C THR A 448 22.80 -60.69 39.96
N THR A 449 22.98 -61.96 40.31
CA THR A 449 21.88 -62.86 40.68
C THR A 449 22.13 -63.32 42.11
N SER A 450 21.14 -63.06 42.95
CA SER A 450 21.00 -63.53 44.33
C SER A 450 21.05 -65.06 44.41
N ILE A 451 21.74 -65.64 45.40
CA ILE A 451 21.36 -66.87 46.14
C ILE A 451 22.36 -67.11 47.30
N GLN A 452 21.76 -67.62 48.39
CA GLN A 452 22.23 -67.96 49.74
C GLN A 452 23.51 -68.81 49.90
N ARG A 453 24.21 -68.61 51.03
CA ARG A 453 24.77 -69.65 51.95
C ARG A 453 25.41 -68.95 53.17
N LEU A 454 24.86 -69.12 54.37
CA LEU A 454 25.19 -70.12 55.42
C LEU A 454 26.46 -69.79 56.22
N ASP A 455 26.23 -69.50 57.52
CA ASP A 455 27.18 -69.38 58.62
C ASP A 455 28.09 -70.61 58.81
N LEU A 456 29.28 -70.34 59.39
CA LEU A 456 30.21 -71.16 60.20
C LEU A 456 31.55 -70.37 60.22
N GLY A 457 32.22 -69.91 61.28
CA GLY A 457 32.19 -70.07 62.73
C GLY A 457 33.63 -69.93 63.26
N ALA A 458 33.82 -69.32 64.44
CA ALA A 458 35.05 -69.17 65.27
C ALA A 458 36.15 -68.22 64.73
N GLU A 459 36.77 -67.32 65.50
CA GLU A 459 36.97 -67.20 66.97
C GLU A 459 36.56 -65.83 67.54
#